data_AF-E1JZR9-F1
#
_entry.id   AF-E1JZR9-F1
#
_cell.length_a   1.000
_cell.length_b   1.000
_cell.length_c   1.000
_cell.angle_alpha   90.00
_cell.angle_beta   90.00
_cell.angle_gamma   90.00
#
_symmetry.space_group_name_H-M   'P 1'
#
loop_
_entity.id
_entity.type
_entity.pdbx_description
1 polymer ?
#
loop_
_entity_poly.entity_id
_entity_poly.type
_entity_poly.pdbx_seq_one_letter_code
_entity_poly.pdbx_strand_id
1 'polypeptide(L)'
;MRVAYFGGCHTSYAGQLPRVALDWERYRAFLEKVDKLRVVDLPRTLCCKVKPDKIVEMALEEGVDAMVCACSGCNVAIRQAGSGRIRVMSYPELLLESLGVKSDGTS
;
A
#
# COMPACT_ATOMS: atom_id res chain seq x y z
N MET A 1 5.61 -13.18 5.56
CA MET A 1 5.90 -11.74 5.47
C MET A 1 4.75 -10.97 6.09
N ARG A 2 5.04 -9.95 6.91
CA ARG A 2 4.05 -9.06 7.50
C ARG A 2 4.08 -7.73 6.76
N VAL A 3 2.94 -7.31 6.21
CA VAL A 3 2.84 -6.09 5.41
C VAL A 3 1.82 -5.13 5.98
N ALA A 4 2.14 -3.84 5.99
CA ALA A 4 1.16 -2.80 6.23
C ALA A 4 0.36 -2.54 4.94
N TYR A 5 -0.96 -2.58 5.01
CA TYR A 5 -1.85 -2.21 3.92
C TYR A 5 -2.43 -0.83 4.15
N PHE A 6 -2.17 0.07 3.20
CA PHE A 6 -2.81 1.38 3.16
C PHE A 6 -3.79 1.44 1.97
N GLY A 7 -5.08 1.39 2.29
CA GLY A 7 -6.15 1.41 1.28
C GLY A 7 -6.29 2.75 0.53
N GLY A 8 -5.67 3.83 1.04
CA GLY A 8 -5.80 5.18 0.49
C GLY A 8 -6.99 5.95 1.06
N CYS A 9 -6.89 7.29 1.04
CA CYS A 9 -7.96 8.20 1.48
C CYS A 9 -9.14 8.33 0.50
N HIS A 10 -8.96 7.88 -0.74
CA HIS A 10 -9.93 7.93 -1.86
C HIS A 10 -10.43 9.33 -2.28
N THR A 11 -10.07 10.40 -1.57
CA THR A 11 -10.53 11.77 -1.84
C THR A 11 -10.26 12.23 -3.28
N SER A 12 -9.06 11.94 -3.81
CA SER A 12 -8.70 12.30 -5.18
C SER A 12 -9.56 11.59 -6.23
N TYR A 13 -9.97 10.34 -5.97
CA TYR A 13 -10.83 9.57 -6.86
C TYR A 13 -12.27 10.06 -6.80
N ALA A 14 -12.79 10.29 -5.58
CA ALA A 14 -14.14 10.83 -5.40
C ALA A 14 -14.33 12.19 -6.07
N GLY A 15 -13.30 13.06 -6.06
CA GLY A 15 -13.35 14.35 -6.73
C GLY A 15 -13.28 14.29 -8.26
N GLN A 16 -12.50 13.37 -8.83
CA GLN A 16 -12.30 13.27 -10.28
C GLN A 16 -13.34 12.38 -10.97
N LEU A 17 -13.81 11.34 -10.27
CA LEU A 17 -14.73 10.33 -10.78
C LEU A 17 -15.93 10.16 -9.82
N PRO A 18 -16.75 11.20 -9.63
CA PRO A 18 -17.81 11.21 -8.60
C PRO A 18 -18.92 10.17 -8.84
N ARG A 19 -19.02 9.62 -10.06
CA ARG A 19 -20.01 8.59 -10.43
C ARG A 19 -19.44 7.16 -10.41
N VAL A 20 -18.16 7.00 -10.08
CA VAL A 20 -17.51 5.69 -10.05
C VAL A 20 -17.36 5.25 -8.60
N ALA A 21 -18.05 4.16 -8.25
CA ALA A 21 -17.81 3.45 -7.01
C ALA A 21 -16.77 2.35 -7.27
N LEU A 22 -15.58 2.52 -6.69
CA LEU A 22 -14.55 1.49 -6.72
C LEU A 22 -14.71 0.57 -5.49
N ASP A 23 -14.68 -0.73 -5.73
CA ASP A 23 -14.71 -1.74 -4.68
C ASP A 23 -13.32 -1.90 -4.06
N TRP A 24 -12.98 -0.99 -3.15
CA TRP A 24 -11.70 -0.98 -2.46
C TRP A 24 -11.55 -2.17 -1.50
N GLU A 25 -12.66 -2.69 -0.97
CA GLU A 25 -12.67 -3.83 -0.05
C GLU A 25 -12.18 -5.10 -0.75
N ARG A 26 -12.56 -5.27 -2.03
CA ARG A 26 -12.07 -6.39 -2.84
C ARG A 26 -10.55 -6.44 -2.97
N TYR A 27 -9.88 -5.28 -3.04
CA TYR A 27 -8.40 -5.24 -3.05
C TYR A 27 -7.84 -5.78 -1.73
N ARG A 28 -8.41 -5.37 -0.60
CA ARG A 28 -7.98 -5.86 0.71
C ARG A 28 -8.28 -7.35 0.91
N ALA A 29 -9.45 -7.81 0.49
CA ALA A 29 -9.85 -9.22 0.56
C ALA A 29 -8.96 -10.13 -0.31
N PHE A 30 -8.43 -9.60 -1.42
CA PHE A 30 -7.51 -10.33 -2.26
C PHE A 30 -6.20 -10.67 -1.53
N LEU A 31 -5.67 -9.78 -0.69
CA LEU A 31 -4.44 -10.02 0.07
C LEU A 31 -4.56 -11.17 1.08
N GLU A 32 -5.77 -11.46 1.57
CA GLU A 32 -6.02 -12.58 2.51
C GLU A 32 -5.80 -13.94 1.87
N LYS A 33 -5.87 -14.00 0.54
CA LYS A 33 -5.72 -15.24 -0.23
C LYS A 33 -4.25 -15.53 -0.55
N VAL A 34 -3.33 -14.63 -0.21
CA VAL A 34 -1.90 -14.81 -0.47
C VAL A 34 -1.31 -15.63 0.68
N ASP A 35 -0.84 -16.83 0.38
CA ASP A 35 -0.26 -17.74 1.38
C ASP A 35 0.88 -17.06 2.14
N LYS A 36 0.94 -17.27 3.47
CA LYS A 36 1.95 -16.73 4.39
C LYS A 36 2.08 -15.20 4.41
N LEU A 37 1.12 -14.47 3.85
CA LEU A 37 1.00 -13.03 4.00
C LEU A 37 0.21 -12.69 5.25
N ARG A 38 0.77 -11.87 6.14
CA ARG A 38 0.07 -11.29 7.28
C ARG A 38 -0.13 -9.81 7.01
N VAL A 39 -1.38 -9.37 6.94
CA VAL A 39 -1.72 -7.98 6.60
C VAL A 39 -2.08 -7.21 7.87
N VAL A 40 -1.53 -6.02 8.01
CA VAL A 40 -1.88 -5.03 9.05
C VAL A 40 -2.54 -3.86 8.37
N ASP A 41 -3.80 -3.57 8.71
CA ASP A 41 -4.54 -2.48 8.10
C ASP A 41 -4.16 -1.13 8.74
N LEU A 42 -3.66 -0.20 7.93
CA LEU A 42 -3.39 1.17 8.37
C LEU A 42 -4.64 2.05 8.24
N PRO A 43 -4.85 3.01 9.16
CA PRO A 43 -5.94 3.98 9.06
C PRO A 43 -5.91 4.76 7.74
N ARG A 44 -7.08 4.94 7.13
CA ARG A 44 -7.25 5.68 5.84
C ARG A 44 -7.50 7.18 6.01
N THR A 45 -7.13 7.75 7.15
CA THR A 45 -7.48 9.12 7.56
C THR A 45 -6.61 10.19 6.92
N LEU A 46 -5.46 9.81 6.35
CA LEU A 46 -4.48 10.74 5.78
C LEU A 46 -4.44 10.66 4.25
N CYS A 47 -4.27 11.81 3.59
CA CYS A 47 -4.01 11.86 2.16
C CYS A 47 -2.52 11.71 1.86
N CYS A 48 -2.14 10.74 1.04
CA CYS A 48 -0.75 10.49 0.62
C CYS A 48 -0.11 11.68 -0.11
N LYS A 49 -0.90 12.55 -0.73
CA LYS A 49 -0.39 13.77 -1.40
C LYS A 49 -0.03 14.88 -0.40
N VAL A 50 -0.51 14.79 0.84
CA VAL A 50 -0.39 15.86 1.85
C VAL A 50 0.51 15.43 3.01
N LYS A 51 0.37 14.17 3.47
CA LYS A 51 1.08 13.63 4.64
C LYS A 51 1.68 12.24 4.36
N PRO A 52 2.50 12.06 3.30
CA PRO A 52 3.08 10.75 2.99
C PRO A 52 4.03 10.25 4.10
N ASP A 53 4.84 11.13 4.70
CA ASP A 53 5.77 10.75 5.78
C ASP A 53 5.07 10.20 7.01
N LYS A 54 3.92 10.78 7.38
CA LYS A 54 3.12 10.31 8.52
C LYS A 54 2.53 8.92 8.25
N ILE A 55 2.19 8.61 7.00
CA ILE A 55 1.72 7.28 6.62
C ILE A 55 2.86 6.25 6.71
N VAL A 56 4.06 6.63 6.30
CA VAL A 56 5.27 5.82 6.47
C VAL A 56 5.57 5.58 7.95
N GLU A 57 5.46 6.61 8.80
CA GLU A 57 5.66 6.49 10.25
C GLU A 57 4.69 5.48 10.87
N MET A 58 3.39 5.55 10.54
CA MET A 58 2.42 4.54 11.00
C MET A 58 2.82 3.11 10.60
N ALA A 59 3.33 2.92 9.39
CA ALA A 59 3.80 1.60 8.94
C ALA A 59 5.05 1.14 9.72
N LEU A 60 5.98 2.06 10.01
CA LEU A 60 7.19 1.77 10.78
C LEU A 60 6.89 1.43 12.24
N GLU A 61 5.95 2.13 12.86
CA GLU A 61 5.49 1.87 14.24
C GLU A 61 4.90 0.47 14.38
N GLU A 62 4.27 -0.04 13.32
CA GLU A 62 3.76 -1.41 13.30
C GLU A 62 4.87 -2.47 13.23
N GLY A 63 6.12 -2.13 12.84
CA GLY A 63 7.21 -3.10 12.72
C GLY A 63 6.96 -4.15 11.62
N VAL A 64 6.51 -3.71 10.46
CA VAL A 64 6.23 -4.57 9.29
C VAL A 64 7.47 -4.71 8.38
N ASP A 65 7.51 -5.77 7.57
CA ASP A 65 8.59 -6.02 6.60
C ASP A 65 8.49 -5.07 5.40
N ALA A 66 7.27 -4.72 5.01
CA ALA A 66 6.98 -3.88 3.87
C ALA A 66 5.59 -3.24 3.95
N MET A 67 5.33 -2.31 3.06
CA MET A 67 4.05 -1.64 2.93
C MET A 67 3.48 -1.79 1.52
N VAL A 68 2.17 -1.98 1.39
CA VAL A 68 1.46 -2.09 0.11
C VAL A 68 0.31 -1.10 0.03
N CYS A 69 0.11 -0.51 -1.15
CA CYS A 69 -0.95 0.46 -1.42
C CYS A 69 -1.88 -0.03 -2.52
N ALA A 70 -3.19 0.12 -2.36
CA ALA A 70 -4.16 -0.18 -3.42
C ALA A 70 -4.23 0.90 -4.52
N CYS A 71 -3.89 2.15 -4.16
CA CYS A 71 -3.94 3.29 -5.08
C CYS A 71 -2.55 3.57 -5.66
N SER A 72 -2.45 3.68 -7.00
CA SER A 72 -1.20 4.00 -7.70
C SER A 72 -0.59 5.34 -7.25
N GLY A 73 -1.42 6.36 -7.06
CA GLY A 73 -0.99 7.65 -6.52
C GLY A 73 -0.45 7.57 -5.09
N CYS A 74 -1.00 6.67 -4.26
CA CYS A 74 -0.43 6.39 -2.93
C CYS A 74 0.91 5.68 -3.03
N ASN A 75 1.02 4.69 -3.93
CA ASN A 75 2.24 3.92 -4.12
C ASN A 75 3.44 4.82 -4.48
N VAL A 76 3.26 5.76 -5.42
CA VAL A 76 4.31 6.71 -5.82
C VAL A 76 4.73 7.62 -4.66
N ALA A 77 3.78 8.33 -4.05
CA ALA A 77 4.07 9.30 -2.99
C ALA A 77 4.71 8.63 -1.77
N ILE A 78 4.26 7.42 -1.42
CA ILE A 78 4.73 6.71 -0.24
C ILE A 78 6.06 5.99 -0.51
N ARG A 79 6.31 5.48 -1.73
CA ARG A 79 7.65 5.04 -2.12
C ARG A 79 8.68 6.14 -1.97
N GLN A 80 8.36 7.34 -2.44
CA GLN A 80 9.27 8.48 -2.35
C GLN A 80 9.56 8.85 -0.88
N ALA A 81 8.52 9.01 -0.06
CA ALA A 81 8.66 9.36 1.36
C ALA A 81 9.29 8.24 2.21
N GLY A 82 9.06 6.99 1.84
CA GLY A 82 9.58 5.79 2.51
C GLY A 82 10.96 5.37 2.04
N SER A 83 11.55 6.05 1.06
CA SER A 83 12.84 5.69 0.48
C SER A 83 13.93 5.59 1.55
N GLY A 84 14.64 4.46 1.58
CA GLY A 84 15.67 4.15 2.58
C GLY A 84 15.13 3.83 3.99
N ARG A 85 13.81 3.88 4.22
CA ARG A 85 13.18 3.67 5.54
C ARG A 85 12.32 2.42 5.60
N ILE A 86 11.50 2.21 4.56
CA ILE A 86 10.59 1.06 4.48
C ILE A 86 10.48 0.60 3.03
N ARG A 87 10.39 -0.71 2.83
CA ARG A 87 10.10 -1.27 1.51
C ARG A 87 8.63 -1.04 1.18
N VAL A 88 8.36 -0.35 0.07
CA VAL A 88 7.00 -0.15 -0.44
C VAL A 88 6.82 -0.94 -1.72
N MET A 89 5.76 -1.74 -1.79
CA MET A 89 5.45 -2.60 -2.92
C MET A 89 4.11 -2.24 -3.54
N SER A 90 4.02 -2.44 -4.85
CA SER A 90 2.77 -2.57 -5.57
C SER A 90 2.19 -3.97 -5.37
N TYR A 91 0.92 -4.16 -5.72
CA TYR A 91 0.28 -5.48 -5.69
C TYR A 91 1.02 -6.50 -6.57
N PRO A 92 1.43 -6.18 -7.82
CA PRO A 92 2.20 -7.10 -8.64
C PRO A 92 3.53 -7.55 -8.01
N GLU A 93 4.34 -6.63 -7.46
CA GLU A 93 5.61 -7.03 -6.82
C GLU A 93 5.37 -7.92 -5.59
N LEU A 94 4.37 -7.59 -4.78
CA LEU A 94 3.97 -8.40 -3.62
C LEU A 94 3.60 -9.82 -4.04
N LEU A 95 2.83 -9.95 -5.12
CA LEU A 95 2.43 -11.25 -5.65
C LEU A 95 3.60 -12.04 -6.21
N LEU A 96 4.47 -11.41 -6.99
CA LEU A 96 5.68 -12.05 -7.52
C LEU A 96 6.57 -12.56 -6.37
N GLU A 97 6.74 -11.77 -5.33
CA GLU A 97 7.50 -12.20 -4.15
C GLU A 97 6.84 -13.34 -3.39
N SER A 98 5.51 -13.34 -3.29
CA SER A 98 4.78 -14.47 -2.69
C SER A 98 4.95 -15.78 -3.47
N LEU A 99 5.27 -15.70 -4.76
CA LEU A 99 5.61 -16.83 -5.62
C LEU A 99 7.11 -17.19 -5.58
N GLY A 100 7.92 -16.47 -4.78
CA GLY A 100 9.37 -16.67 -4.69
C GLY A 100 10.19 -15.98 -5.79
N VAL A 101 9.55 -15.13 -6.62
CA VAL A 101 10.24 -14.32 -7.63
C VAL A 101 10.71 -13.03 -6.96
N LYS A 102 12.04 -12.88 -6.82
CA LYS A 102 12.61 -11.64 -6.28
C LYS A 102 12.42 -10.50 -7.28
N SER A 103 11.68 -9.47 -6.86
CA SER A 103 11.55 -8.22 -7.60
C SER A 103 12.62 -7.25 -7.12
N ASP A 104 13.74 -7.19 -7.85
CA ASP A 104 14.76 -6.16 -7.67
C ASP A 104 14.21 -4.86 -8.27
N GLY A 105 13.48 -4.11 -7.45
CA GLY A 105 12.78 -2.89 -7.83
C GLY A 105 13.69 -1.89 -8.53
N THR A 106 13.69 -1.91 -9.86
CA THR A 106 14.35 -0.91 -10.70
C THR A 106 13.37 -0.54 -11.81
N SER A 107 12.71 0.61 -11.65
CA SER A 107 12.18 1.46 -12.72
C SER A 107 11.88 2.83 -12.11
#